data_AF-A0A7C8LXG8-F1
#
_entry.id   AF-A0A7C8LXG8-F1
#
_cell.length_a   1.000
_cell.length_b   1.000
_cell.length_c   1.000
_cell.angle_alpha   90.00
_cell.angle_beta   90.00
_cell.angle_gamma   90.00
#
_symmetry.space_group_name_H-M   'P 1'
#
loop_
_entity.id
_entity.type
_entity.pdbx_description
1 polymer ?
#
loop_
_entity_poly.entity_id
_entity_poly.type
_entity_poly.pdbx_seq_one_letter_code
_entity_poly.pdbx_strand_id
1 'polypeptide(L)'
;MISPDNADKPDAQCQPEGFTWELIEGVWSNYRALDEVVAQFSRHWKVERIGKIEITLLRLAIFEMLYREDIPPKVAINEAIELAKQFGDDRSRPFVNGLLDAAAKALDDGTLELKY
;
A
#
# COMPACT_ATOMS: atom_id res chain seq x y z
N MET A 1 -27.90 49.77 11.75
CA MET A 1 -26.96 48.85 12.39
C MET A 1 -27.41 47.45 12.05
N ILE A 2 -26.68 46.78 11.15
CA ILE A 2 -26.54 45.34 10.83
C ILE A 2 -25.76 45.36 9.51
N SER A 3 -24.45 45.08 9.57
CA SER A 3 -23.62 44.89 8.38
C SER A 3 -23.80 43.45 7.89
N PRO A 4 -24.03 43.20 6.59
CA PRO A 4 -24.10 41.87 6.04
C PRO A 4 -22.66 41.43 5.68
N ASP A 5 -21.88 41.04 6.69
CA ASP A 5 -20.46 40.72 6.49
C ASP A 5 -20.04 39.37 7.12
N ASN A 6 -21.00 38.46 7.30
CA ASN A 6 -20.73 37.05 7.51
C ASN A 6 -21.22 36.28 6.28
N ALA A 7 -20.57 36.53 5.14
CA ALA A 7 -20.50 35.52 4.11
C ALA A 7 -19.60 34.41 4.69
N ASP A 8 -20.25 33.31 5.02
CA ASP A 8 -19.69 31.99 5.26
C ASP A 8 -18.44 31.80 4.39
N LYS A 9 -17.25 31.88 5.00
CA LYS A 9 -16.05 31.39 4.31
C LYS A 9 -16.31 29.90 4.18
N PRO A 10 -16.39 29.33 2.96
CA PRO A 10 -16.54 27.89 2.82
C PRO A 10 -15.42 27.29 3.64
N ASP A 11 -15.80 26.42 4.60
CA ASP A 11 -14.92 25.68 5.48
C ASP A 11 -13.61 25.44 4.75
N ALA A 12 -12.49 25.95 5.26
CA ALA A 12 -11.21 25.80 4.60
C ALA A 12 -11.01 24.30 4.33
N GLN A 13 -11.25 23.89 3.09
CA GLN A 13 -11.14 22.52 2.64
C GLN A 13 -9.65 22.24 2.76
N CYS A 14 -9.25 21.62 3.86
CA CYS A 14 -7.91 21.07 4.02
C CYS A 14 -7.79 20.04 2.91
N GLN A 15 -7.13 20.42 1.82
CA GLN A 15 -6.78 19.45 0.81
C GLN A 15 -5.95 18.40 1.54
N PRO A 16 -6.31 17.12 1.45
CA PRO A 16 -5.52 16.09 2.09
C PRO A 16 -4.12 16.13 1.47
N GLU A 17 -3.11 16.32 2.32
CA GLU A 17 -1.75 16.66 1.92
C GLU A 17 -0.74 15.92 2.81
N GLY A 18 0.48 15.76 2.29
CA GLY A 18 1.58 15.08 2.97
C GLY A 18 1.64 13.56 2.76
N PHE A 19 2.61 12.94 3.43
CA PHE A 19 3.03 11.55 3.20
C PHE A 19 1.88 10.53 3.18
N THR A 20 0.98 10.60 4.15
CA THR A 20 -0.15 9.67 4.23
C THR A 20 -1.09 9.79 3.03
N TRP A 21 -1.34 11.01 2.57
CA TRP A 21 -2.20 11.20 1.40
C TRP A 21 -1.53 10.70 0.12
N GLU A 22 -0.25 11.01 -0.08
CA GLU A 22 0.54 10.51 -1.22
C GLU A 22 0.53 8.98 -1.29
N LEU A 23 0.65 8.32 -0.14
CA LEU A 23 0.61 6.86 -0.06
C LEU A 23 -0.77 6.31 -0.43
N ILE A 24 -1.84 6.90 0.10
CA ILE A 24 -3.22 6.50 -0.22
C ILE A 24 -3.52 6.70 -1.70
N GLU A 25 -3.23 7.89 -2.23
CA GLU A 25 -3.48 8.24 -3.62
C GLU A 25 -2.66 7.37 -4.57
N GLY A 26 -1.38 7.13 -4.25
CA GLY A 26 -0.50 6.29 -5.02
C GLY A 26 -0.97 4.83 -5.07
N VAL A 27 -1.30 4.24 -3.91
CA VAL A 27 -1.86 2.88 -3.87
C VAL A 27 -3.18 2.80 -4.61
N TRP A 28 -4.07 3.79 -4.41
CA TRP A 28 -5.37 3.81 -5.07
C TRP A 28 -5.25 3.92 -6.59
N SER A 29 -4.34 4.74 -7.09
CA SER A 29 -4.12 4.92 -8.52
C SER A 29 -3.51 3.69 -9.18
N ASN A 30 -2.73 2.90 -8.43
CA ASN A 30 -2.00 1.75 -8.94
C ASN A 30 -2.59 0.39 -8.52
N TYR A 31 -3.75 0.35 -7.86
CA TYR A 31 -4.25 -0.86 -7.19
C TYR A 31 -4.32 -2.11 -8.08
N ARG A 32 -4.65 -1.94 -9.37
CA ARG A 32 -4.70 -3.06 -10.33
C ARG A 32 -3.33 -3.63 -10.64
N ALA A 33 -2.34 -2.77 -10.85
CA ALA A 33 -0.96 -3.19 -11.07
C ALA A 33 -0.41 -3.87 -9.82
N LEU A 34 -0.69 -3.31 -8.64
CA LEU A 34 -0.32 -3.92 -7.36
C LEU A 34 -0.97 -5.31 -7.18
N ASP A 35 -2.24 -5.46 -7.55
CA ASP A 35 -2.93 -6.76 -7.54
C ASP A 35 -2.30 -7.78 -8.51
N GLU A 36 -1.83 -7.34 -9.69
CA GLU A 36 -1.08 -8.20 -10.62
C GLU A 36 0.21 -8.71 -9.99
N VAL A 37 0.95 -7.84 -9.31
CA VAL A 37 2.18 -8.22 -8.58
C VAL A 37 1.84 -9.22 -7.47
N VAL A 38 0.80 -8.96 -6.67
CA VAL A 38 0.36 -9.91 -5.64
C VAL A 38 0.01 -11.26 -6.27
N ALA A 39 -0.74 -11.27 -7.37
CA ALA A 39 -1.14 -12.49 -8.06
C ALA A 39 0.05 -13.31 -8.57
N GLN A 40 1.13 -12.65 -9.02
CA GLN A 40 2.35 -13.29 -9.49
C GLN A 40 3.02 -14.12 -8.38
N PHE A 41 2.96 -13.65 -7.13
CA PHE A 41 3.65 -14.29 -6.00
C PHE A 41 2.72 -15.11 -5.09
N SER A 42 1.40 -14.93 -5.18
CA SER A 42 0.43 -15.74 -4.46
C SER A 42 0.25 -17.11 -5.13
N ARG A 43 1.14 -18.06 -4.79
CA ARG A 43 1.16 -19.46 -5.28
C ARG A 43 -0.24 -20.11 -5.28
N HIS A 44 -0.97 -19.98 -6.40
CA HIS A 44 -2.32 -20.53 -6.66
C HIS A 44 -3.50 -19.89 -5.94
N TRP A 45 -3.32 -18.78 -5.22
CA TRP A 45 -4.45 -18.05 -4.63
C TRP A 45 -4.89 -16.95 -5.57
N LYS A 46 -6.21 -16.87 -5.82
CA LYS A 46 -6.75 -15.70 -6.48
C LYS A 46 -6.74 -14.53 -5.50
N VAL A 47 -6.40 -13.35 -5.98
CA VAL A 47 -6.36 -12.12 -5.17
C VAL A 47 -7.69 -11.89 -4.45
N GLU A 48 -8.82 -12.22 -5.07
CA GLU A 48 -10.15 -12.05 -4.46
C GLU A 48 -10.42 -12.94 -3.24
N ARG A 49 -9.57 -13.96 -2.99
CA ARG A 49 -9.65 -14.83 -1.81
C ARG A 49 -8.72 -14.40 -0.68
N ILE A 50 -7.84 -13.43 -0.92
CA ILE A 50 -6.97 -12.86 0.10
C ILE A 50 -7.83 -12.00 1.01
N GLY A 51 -7.61 -12.09 2.33
CA GLY A 51 -8.35 -11.27 3.28
C GLY A 51 -8.06 -9.78 3.08
N LYS A 52 -9.02 -8.94 3.47
CA LYS A 52 -8.95 -7.49 3.22
C LYS A 52 -7.75 -6.83 3.89
N ILE A 53 -7.30 -7.38 5.02
CA ILE A 53 -6.17 -6.86 5.77
C ILE A 53 -4.89 -7.20 5.01
N GLU A 54 -4.70 -8.48 4.67
CA GLU A 54 -3.52 -8.95 3.96
C GLU A 54 -3.36 -8.24 2.63
N ILE A 55 -4.42 -8.14 1.82
CA ILE A 55 -4.31 -7.48 0.50
C ILE A 55 -3.99 -5.99 0.64
N THR A 56 -4.51 -5.31 1.67
CA THR A 56 -4.20 -3.90 1.92
C THR A 56 -2.73 -3.73 2.30
N LEU A 57 -2.22 -4.56 3.20
CA LEU A 57 -0.82 -4.52 3.63
C LEU A 57 0.14 -4.86 2.49
N LEU A 58 -0.21 -5.86 1.67
CA LEU A 58 0.56 -6.23 0.49
C LEU A 58 0.62 -5.08 -0.52
N ARG A 59 -0.51 -4.43 -0.82
CA ARG A 59 -0.54 -3.27 -1.72
C ARG A 59 0.31 -2.11 -1.22
N LEU A 60 0.23 -1.79 0.07
CA LEU A 60 1.02 -0.72 0.67
C LEU A 60 2.52 -1.02 0.54
N ALA A 61 2.97 -2.19 1.00
CA ALA A 61 4.38 -2.55 0.96
C ALA A 61 4.92 -2.64 -0.47
N ILE A 62 4.18 -3.26 -1.39
CA ILE A 62 4.60 -3.36 -2.80
C ILE A 62 4.65 -1.96 -3.43
N PHE A 63 3.70 -1.07 -3.11
CA PHE A 63 3.73 0.30 -3.61
C PHE A 63 4.97 1.04 -3.11
N GLU A 64 5.28 0.96 -1.82
CA GLU A 64 6.50 1.58 -1.28
C GLU A 64 7.76 1.01 -1.94
N MET A 65 7.84 -0.31 -2.09
CA MET A 65 8.98 -0.97 -2.73
C MET A 65 9.21 -0.54 -4.19
N LEU A 66 8.14 -0.28 -4.95
CA LEU A 66 8.21 0.00 -6.39
C LEU A 66 8.24 1.49 -6.72
N TYR A 67 7.60 2.34 -5.90
CA TYR A 67 7.34 3.74 -6.23
C TYR A 67 7.95 4.74 -5.23
N ARG A 68 8.50 4.28 -4.09
CA ARG A 68 9.08 5.16 -3.06
C ARG A 68 10.58 4.93 -2.90
N GLU A 69 11.38 5.69 -3.64
CA GLU A 69 12.84 5.66 -3.54
C GLU A 69 13.38 6.08 -2.16
N ASP A 70 12.58 6.82 -1.39
CA ASP A 70 12.89 7.25 -0.04
C ASP A 70 12.68 6.15 1.03
N ILE A 71 12.04 5.02 0.66
CA ILE A 71 11.72 3.92 1.57
C ILE A 71 12.47 2.65 1.14
N PRO A 72 13.43 2.15 1.93
CA PRO A 72 14.09 0.89 1.63
C PRO A 72 13.08 -0.28 1.66
N PRO A 73 13.13 -1.22 0.70
CA PRO A 73 12.20 -2.37 0.64
C PRO A 73 12.10 -3.14 1.96
N LYS A 74 13.23 -3.35 2.63
CA LYS A 74 13.28 -4.04 3.93
C LYS A 74 12.46 -3.34 5.03
N VAL A 75 12.37 -2.00 4.99
CA VAL A 75 11.57 -1.24 5.94
C VAL A 75 10.09 -1.47 5.66
N ALA A 76 9.65 -1.30 4.42
CA ALA A 76 8.26 -1.56 4.00
C ALA A 76 7.79 -2.97 4.38
N ILE A 77 8.64 -3.99 4.18
CA ILE A 77 8.37 -5.38 4.56
C ILE A 77 8.17 -5.53 6.07
N ASN A 78 9.10 -4.98 6.87
CA ASN A 78 9.02 -5.08 8.32
C ASN A 78 7.74 -4.44 8.87
N GLU A 79 7.38 -3.24 8.39
CA GLU A 79 6.17 -2.55 8.84
C GLU A 79 4.90 -3.33 8.46
N ALA A 80 4.83 -3.87 7.24
CA ALA A 80 3.71 -4.72 6.84
C ALA A 80 3.57 -5.99 7.70
N ILE A 81 4.69 -6.59 8.12
CA ILE A 81 4.71 -7.75 9.00
C ILE A 81 4.20 -7.39 10.40
N GLU A 82 4.61 -6.25 10.96
CA GLU A 82 4.13 -5.80 12.27
C GLU A 82 2.62 -5.49 12.23
N LEU A 83 2.14 -4.82 11.18
CA LEU A 83 0.71 -4.57 10.98
C LEU A 83 -0.08 -5.87 10.80
N ALA A 84 0.47 -6.86 10.10
CA ALA A 84 -0.15 -8.16 9.95
C ALA A 84 -0.30 -8.91 11.28
N LYS A 85 0.64 -8.73 12.23
CA LYS A 85 0.49 -9.26 13.60
C LYS A 85 -0.59 -8.53 14.39
N GLN A 86 -0.70 -7.22 14.20
CA GLN A 86 -1.62 -6.39 14.98
C GLN A 86 -3.08 -6.56 14.51
N PHE A 87 -3.30 -6.70 13.21
CA PHE A 87 -4.63 -6.66 12.62
C PHE A 87 -5.07 -7.98 11.97
N GLY A 88 -4.14 -8.85 11.57
CA GLY A 88 -4.43 -10.11 10.88
C GLY A 88 -4.81 -11.28 11.80
N ASP A 89 -5.06 -12.43 11.20
CA ASP A 89 -5.17 -13.72 11.88
C ASP A 89 -3.78 -14.37 12.06
N ASP A 90 -3.72 -15.52 12.74
CA ASP A 90 -2.47 -16.24 13.01
C ASP A 90 -1.68 -16.63 11.74
N ARG A 91 -2.33 -16.64 10.58
CA ARG A 91 -1.75 -17.00 9.28
C ARG A 91 -1.35 -15.78 8.45
N SER A 92 -1.81 -14.58 8.81
CA SER A 92 -1.54 -13.34 8.06
C SER A 92 -0.05 -13.00 8.06
N ARG A 93 0.60 -13.02 9.23
CA ARG A 93 2.04 -12.71 9.36
C ARG A 93 2.92 -13.59 8.45
N PRO A 94 2.89 -14.93 8.53
CA PRO A 94 3.73 -15.77 7.67
C PRO A 94 3.37 -15.64 6.19
N PHE A 95 2.10 -15.41 5.86
CA PHE A 95 1.66 -15.19 4.48
C PHE A 95 2.23 -13.90 3.89
N VAL A 96 2.05 -12.77 4.57
CA VAL A 96 2.55 -11.45 4.13
C VAL A 96 4.07 -11.47 4.00
N ASN A 97 4.79 -11.99 5.01
CA ASN A 97 6.25 -12.10 4.96
C ASN A 97 6.72 -12.90 3.72
N GLY A 98 6.16 -14.10 3.53
CA GLY A 98 6.61 -14.97 2.43
C GLY A 98 6.36 -14.41 1.04
N LEU A 99 5.25 -13.67 0.85
CA LEU A 99 4.94 -13.04 -0.43
C LEU A 99 5.85 -11.84 -0.69
N LEU A 100 6.02 -10.96 0.30
CA LEU A 100 6.87 -9.77 0.15
C LEU A 100 8.35 -10.12 0.00
N ASP A 101 8.86 -11.13 0.71
CA ASP A 101 10.23 -11.63 0.50
C ASP A 101 10.44 -12.12 -0.94
N ALA A 102 9.44 -12.80 -1.53
CA ALA A 102 9.51 -13.26 -2.91
C ALA A 102 9.46 -12.08 -3.90
N ALA A 103 8.63 -11.08 -3.64
CA ALA A 103 8.55 -9.87 -4.46
C ALA A 103 9.85 -9.04 -4.39
N ALA A 104 10.43 -8.88 -3.19
CA ALA A 104 11.68 -8.15 -2.99
C ALA A 104 12.85 -8.84 -3.70
N LYS A 105 12.93 -10.16 -3.61
CA LYS A 105 13.92 -10.93 -4.36
C LYS A 105 13.75 -10.73 -5.88
N ALA A 106 12.52 -10.75 -6.37
CA ALA A 106 12.26 -10.54 -7.80
C ALA A 106 12.64 -9.13 -8.26
N LEU A 107 12.48 -8.13 -7.40
CA LEU A 107 12.93 -6.75 -7.62
C LEU A 107 14.45 -6.67 -7.68
N ASP A 108 15.17 -7.28 -6.73
CA ASP A 108 16.64 -7.34 -6.71
C ASP A 108 17.21 -8.07 -7.94
N ASP A 109 16.51 -9.12 -8.40
CA ASP A 109 16.88 -9.90 -9.59
C ASP A 109 16.50 -9.19 -10.92
N GLY A 110 15.83 -8.03 -10.89
CA GLY A 110 15.36 -7.31 -12.08
C GLY A 110 14.24 -8.02 -12.85
N THR A 111 13.56 -8.97 -12.22
CA THR A 111 12.45 -9.73 -12.82
C THR A 111 11.07 -9.16 -12.47
N LEU A 112 11.04 -8.21 -11.55
CA LEU A 112 9.92 -7.34 -11.27
C LEU A 112 10.35 -5.92 -11.65
N GLU A 113 9.91 -5.48 -12.83
CA GLU A 113 10.21 -4.15 -13.34
C GLU A 113 8.91 -3.35 -13.55
N LEU A 114 9.08 -2.02 -13.55
CA LEU A 114 8.01 -1.04 -13.74
C LEU A 114 7.31 -1.25 -15.09
N LYS A 115 5.97 -1.38 -15.08
CA LYS A 115 5.17 -1.12 -16.27
C LYS A 115 4.79 0.36 -16.25
N TYR A 116 5.50 1.19 -17.01
CA TYR A 116 5.12 2.57 -17.31
C TYR A 116 3.97 2.61 -18.32
#